data_AF-A0A4R0Z7I2-F1
#
_entry.id   AF-A0A4R0Z7I2-F1
#
_cell.length_a   1.000
_cell.length_b   1.000
_cell.length_c   1.000
_cell.angle_alpha   90.00
_cell.angle_beta   90.00
_cell.angle_gamma   90.00
#
_symmetry.space_group_name_H-M   'P 1'
#
loop_
_entity.id
_entity.type
_entity.pdbx_description
1 polymer ?
#
loop_
_entity_poly.entity_id
_entity_poly.type
_entity_poly.pdbx_seq_one_letter_code
_entity_poly.pdbx_strand_id
1 'polypeptide(L)'
;MDHKFEEWYLEYELCQNRPGILGDIASLMGMLQISIVTINGVDLQRRGMLLKAPAADHVHRLEHILRKMEAIVVIKLRRPKLRDRIAIRHGRYIEHDNDDKKTFRFVREDLGVLVDFVAELMKEERHLLIGVRGNPRVGKTESIVAASVCANKRWLFLSSTLMKQTVRTSLFEEEREGDHVYIIDGAVSTRTMDERHRQLIREVMRLPSVKVIEHPDLYVRNTDCVFEDFDYIIELRNSQDEEIIIPQETHREAEWFE
;
A
#
# COMPACT_ATOMS: atom_id res chain seq x y z
N MET A 1 -11.68 -5.94 32.12
CA MET A 1 -12.30 -4.90 31.30
C MET A 1 -11.27 -4.51 30.25
N ASP A 2 -11.46 -4.88 28.99
CA ASP A 2 -10.61 -4.38 27.91
C ASP A 2 -10.94 -2.90 27.71
N HIS A 3 -10.11 -2.01 28.23
CA HIS A 3 -10.17 -0.61 27.85
C HIS A 3 -9.78 -0.53 26.37
N LYS A 4 -10.76 -0.24 25.52
CA LYS A 4 -10.55 -0.08 24.08
C LYS A 4 -9.78 1.21 23.83
N PHE A 5 -8.46 1.12 23.78
CA PHE A 5 -7.59 2.25 23.46
C PHE A 5 -7.82 2.73 22.02
N GLU A 6 -7.78 4.04 21.81
CA GLU A 6 -7.83 4.65 20.49
C GLU A 6 -6.41 4.92 19.97
N GLU A 7 -6.19 4.68 18.68
CA GLU A 7 -4.93 5.01 18.03
C GLU A 7 -4.95 6.41 17.42
N TRP A 8 -3.85 7.13 17.61
CA TRP A 8 -3.66 8.49 17.14
C TRP A 8 -2.30 8.65 16.46
N TYR A 9 -2.24 9.54 15.48
CA TYR A 9 -1.01 9.93 14.81
C TYR A 9 -0.69 11.38 15.12
N LEU A 10 0.49 11.61 15.67
CA LEU A 10 1.09 12.92 15.88
C LEU A 10 2.25 13.09 14.91
N GLU A 11 2.27 14.18 14.17
CA GLU A 11 3.41 14.64 13.38
C GLU A 11 3.76 16.06 13.81
N TYR A 12 5.02 16.28 14.14
CA TYR A 12 5.52 17.60 14.50
C TYR A 12 6.88 17.86 13.85
N GLU A 13 7.17 19.14 13.67
CA GLU A 13 8.43 19.64 13.16
C GLU A 13 9.22 20.29 14.29
N LEU A 14 10.53 20.02 14.35
CA LEU A 14 11.45 20.64 15.30
C LEU A 14 11.86 22.02 14.79
N CYS A 15 11.47 23.09 15.50
CA CYS A 15 11.88 24.45 15.15
C CYS A 15 13.25 24.81 15.75
N GLN A 16 13.58 24.19 16.88
CA GLN A 16 14.86 24.35 17.56
C GLN A 16 15.44 22.97 17.82
N ASN A 17 16.68 22.72 17.40
CA ASN A 17 17.36 21.46 17.69
C ASN A 17 17.94 21.47 19.12
N ARG A 18 17.04 21.56 20.11
CA ARG A 18 17.39 21.49 21.53
C ARG A 18 17.41 20.03 21.96
N PRO A 19 18.54 19.53 22.48
CA PRO A 19 18.59 18.20 23.11
C PRO A 19 17.54 18.10 24.22
N GLY A 20 16.76 17.02 24.23
CA GLY A 20 15.78 16.73 25.29
C GLY A 20 14.31 16.97 24.96
N ILE A 21 13.97 17.67 23.86
CA ILE A 21 12.55 17.93 23.48
C ILE A 21 11.73 16.64 23.42
N LEU A 22 12.29 15.58 22.83
CA LEU A 22 11.61 14.28 22.76
C LEU A 22 11.31 13.72 24.17
N GLY A 23 12.25 13.89 25.11
CA GLY A 23 12.06 13.49 26.50
C GLY A 23 10.92 14.26 27.16
N ASP A 24 10.89 15.58 26.98
CA ASP A 24 9.85 16.45 27.53
C ASP A 24 8.45 16.06 27.01
N ILE A 25 8.32 15.85 25.69
CA ILE A 25 7.07 15.41 25.07
C ILE A 25 6.68 14.00 25.56
N ALA A 26 7.62 13.06 25.64
CA ALA A 26 7.36 11.70 26.12
C ALA A 26 6.91 11.69 27.60
N SER A 27 7.53 12.50 28.46
CA SER A 27 7.10 12.67 29.85
C SER A 27 5.69 13.25 29.94
N LEU A 28 5.36 14.25 29.12
CA LEU A 28 4.02 14.82 29.05
C LEU A 28 2.97 13.78 28.64
N MET A 29 3.26 12.96 27.63
CA MET A 29 2.39 11.87 27.22
C MET A 29 2.17 10.85 28.34
N GLY A 30 3.25 10.47 29.04
CA GLY A 30 3.16 9.57 30.20
C GLY A 30 2.23 10.11 31.30
N MET A 31 2.32 11.40 31.62
CA MET A 31 1.43 12.06 32.59
C MET A 31 -0.03 12.08 32.14
N LEU A 32 -0.28 12.15 30.83
CA LEU A 32 -1.61 12.10 30.24
C LEU A 32 -2.09 10.67 29.95
N GLN A 33 -1.37 9.64 30.40
CA GLN A 33 -1.68 8.22 30.13
C GLN A 33 -1.76 7.90 28.63
N ILE A 34 -0.94 8.58 27.82
CA ILE A 34 -0.80 8.33 26.39
C ILE A 34 0.47 7.51 26.18
N SER A 35 0.33 6.35 25.54
CA SER A 35 1.46 5.46 25.25
C SER A 35 1.98 5.72 23.84
N ILE A 36 3.30 5.83 23.69
CA ILE A 36 3.95 5.84 22.38
C ILE A 36 4.08 4.39 21.91
N VAL A 37 3.39 4.04 20.83
CA VAL A 37 3.51 2.71 20.19
C VAL A 37 4.79 2.66 19.36
N THR A 38 5.03 3.69 18.55
CA THR A 38 6.24 3.82 17.75
C THR A 38 6.53 5.29 17.46
N ILE A 39 7.80 5.60 17.22
CA ILE A 39 8.29 6.92 16.85
C ILE A 39 9.42 6.77 15.84
N ASN A 40 9.43 7.63 14.82
CA ASN A 40 10.55 7.74 13.90
C ASN A 40 10.68 9.16 13.32
N GLY A 41 11.84 9.49 12.76
CA GLY A 41 11.97 10.60 11.81
C GLY A 41 11.23 10.25 10.53
N VAL A 42 10.38 11.15 10.03
CA VAL A 42 9.67 10.97 8.74
C VAL A 42 10.19 11.91 7.67
N ASP A 43 11.04 12.86 8.08
CA ASP A 43 11.79 13.82 7.27
C ASP A 43 12.93 14.38 8.13
N LEU A 44 13.81 15.20 7.56
CA LEU A 44 15.00 15.77 8.21
C LEU A 44 14.67 16.38 9.58
N GLN A 45 13.65 17.23 9.66
CA GLN A 45 13.22 17.93 10.88
C GLN A 45 11.87 17.43 11.44
N ARG A 46 11.22 16.47 10.76
CA ARG A 46 9.89 15.99 11.16
C ARG A 46 9.97 14.66 11.88
N ARG A 47 9.10 14.51 12.88
CA ARG A 47 8.95 13.30 13.68
C ARG A 47 7.51 12.87 13.63
N GLY A 48 7.30 11.59 13.36
CA GLY A 48 5.99 10.95 13.41
C GLY A 48 5.93 10.01 14.62
N MET A 49 4.79 10.01 15.30
CA MET A 49 4.51 9.13 16.43
C MET A 49 3.15 8.47 16.26
N LEU A 50 3.10 7.15 16.46
CA LEU A 50 1.86 6.42 16.65
C LEU A 50 1.60 6.29 18.15
N LEU A 51 0.44 6.73 18.58
CA LEU A 51 0.05 6.86 19.97
C LEU A 51 -1.16 5.97 20.27
N LYS A 52 -1.25 5.49 21.50
CA LYS A 52 -2.47 4.89 22.07
C LYS A 52 -2.93 5.72 23.25
N ALA A 53 -4.21 6.10 23.23
CA ALA A 53 -4.83 6.88 24.29
C ALA A 53 -6.12 6.20 24.79
N PRO A 54 -6.48 6.35 26.07
CA PRO A 54 -7.73 5.81 26.60
C PRO A 54 -8.98 6.45 25.96
N ALA A 55 -8.90 7.74 25.62
CA ALA A 55 -9.96 8.51 24.99
C ALA A 55 -9.40 9.73 24.25
N ALA A 56 -10.18 10.27 23.31
CA ALA A 56 -9.84 11.47 22.54
C ALA A 56 -9.48 12.69 23.41
N ASP A 57 -10.15 12.87 24.56
CA ASP A 57 -9.91 14.00 25.46
C ASP A 57 -8.46 14.08 25.96
N HIS A 58 -7.80 12.94 26.17
CA HIS A 58 -6.39 12.90 26.57
C HIS A 58 -5.51 13.52 25.49
N VAL A 59 -5.80 13.19 24.23
CA VAL A 59 -5.06 13.68 23.07
C VAL A 59 -5.36 15.17 22.82
N HIS A 60 -6.60 15.63 23.02
CA HIS A 60 -6.93 17.05 22.91
C HIS A 60 -6.24 17.91 23.97
N ARG A 61 -6.07 17.40 25.20
CA ARG A 61 -5.26 18.07 26.23
C ARG A 61 -3.79 18.15 25.82
N LEU A 62 -3.23 17.05 25.31
CA LEU A 62 -1.88 17.03 24.75
C LEU A 62 -1.74 18.08 23.64
N GLU A 63 -2.67 18.12 22.70
CA GLU A 63 -2.68 19.06 21.58
C GLU A 63 -2.59 20.52 22.04
N HIS A 64 -3.40 20.89 23.04
CA HIS A 64 -3.43 22.25 23.57
C HIS A 64 -2.06 22.68 24.12
N ILE A 65 -1.36 21.76 24.79
CA ILE A 65 -0.02 22.01 25.36
C ILE A 65 1.01 22.07 24.24
N LEU A 66 1.04 21.08 23.35
CA LEU A 66 2.02 21.02 22.25
C LEU A 66 1.94 22.24 21.33
N ARG A 67 0.73 22.74 21.03
CA ARG A 67 0.54 23.94 20.20
C ARG A 67 1.05 25.24 20.84
N LYS A 68 1.35 25.24 22.14
CA LYS A 68 1.91 26.39 22.86
C LYS A 68 3.43 26.29 23.02
N MET A 69 4.04 25.15 22.68
CA MET A 69 5.49 24.98 22.75
C MET A 69 6.14 25.69 21.56
N GLU A 70 7.09 26.58 21.83
CA GLU A 70 7.85 27.27 20.77
C GLU A 70 8.88 26.37 20.07
N ALA A 71 9.27 25.27 20.72
CA ALA A 71 10.29 24.36 20.23
C ALA A 71 9.83 23.47 19.06
N ILE A 72 8.51 23.30 18.90
CA ILE A 72 7.92 22.43 17.88
C ILE A 72 6.73 23.10 17.21
N VAL A 73 6.40 22.63 16.01
CA VAL A 73 5.12 22.92 15.35
C VAL A 73 4.38 21.62 15.12
N VAL A 74 3.16 21.51 15.65
CA VAL A 74 2.28 20.37 15.39
C VAL A 74 1.73 20.48 13.97
N ILE A 75 2.11 19.54 13.10
CA ILE A 75 1.68 19.47 11.71
C ILE A 75 0.39 18.67 11.57
N LYS A 76 0.31 17.51 12.25
CA LYS A 76 -0.87 16.63 12.23
C LYS A 76 -1.12 16.07 13.63
N LEU A 77 -2.38 16.08 14.04
CA LEU A 77 -2.86 15.27 15.17
C LEU A 77 -4.25 14.74 14.84
N ARG A 78 -4.34 13.46 14.51
CA ARG A 78 -5.59 12.83 14.04
C ARG A 78 -5.50 11.31 14.12
N ARG A 79 -6.58 10.60 13.80
CA ARG A 79 -6.51 9.14 13.61
C ARG A 79 -5.50 8.79 12.49
N PRO A 80 -4.67 7.75 12.69
CA PRO A 80 -3.65 7.33 11.74
C PRO A 80 -4.30 6.82 10.46
N LYS A 81 -3.75 7.25 9.33
CA LYS A 81 -3.99 6.62 8.02
C LYS A 81 -2.88 5.60 7.75
N LEU A 82 -3.11 4.71 6.79
CA LEU A 82 -2.11 3.72 6.35
C LEU A 82 -0.74 4.36 6.09
N ARG A 83 -0.71 5.41 5.29
CA ARG A 83 0.52 6.17 4.97
C ARG A 83 1.26 6.68 6.20
N ASP A 84 0.55 7.05 7.26
CA ASP A 84 1.16 7.60 8.46
C ASP A 84 1.92 6.48 9.19
N ARG A 85 1.35 5.26 9.22
CA ARG A 85 1.98 4.06 9.81
C ARG A 85 3.21 3.63 9.02
N ILE A 86 3.10 3.60 7.69
CA ILE A 86 4.20 3.22 6.80
C ILE A 86 5.32 4.26 6.86
N ALA A 87 4.99 5.56 6.88
CA ALA A 87 5.99 6.61 7.01
C ALA A 87 6.79 6.51 8.32
N ILE A 88 6.13 6.23 9.45
CA ILE A 88 6.84 6.00 10.71
C ILE A 88 7.72 4.75 10.62
N ARG A 89 7.20 3.64 10.07
CA ARG A 89 7.93 2.37 10.03
C ARG A 89 9.23 2.47 9.23
N HIS A 90 9.20 3.17 8.10
CA HIS A 90 10.37 3.27 7.20
C HIS A 90 11.14 4.59 7.32
N GLY A 91 10.62 5.54 8.09
CA GLY A 91 11.28 6.79 8.40
C GLY A 91 11.29 7.84 7.29
N ARG A 92 10.35 7.76 6.34
CA ARG A 92 10.19 8.69 5.22
C ARG A 92 8.77 8.67 4.66
N TYR A 93 8.34 9.74 4.01
CA TYR A 93 7.04 9.75 3.33
C TYR A 93 7.03 8.86 2.09
N ILE A 94 5.86 8.33 1.75
CA ILE A 94 5.59 7.74 0.43
C ILE A 94 5.11 8.85 -0.50
N GLU A 95 5.69 8.93 -1.69
CA GLU A 95 5.26 9.84 -2.73
C GLU A 95 3.90 9.40 -3.31
N HIS A 96 3.02 10.36 -3.52
CA HIS A 96 1.70 10.14 -4.12
C HIS A 96 1.52 11.08 -5.29
N ASP A 97 0.64 10.71 -6.22
CA ASP A 97 0.22 11.65 -7.25
C ASP A 97 -0.63 12.76 -6.63
N ASN A 98 -0.34 14.02 -6.96
CA ASN A 98 -1.10 15.17 -6.47
C ASN A 98 -2.52 15.19 -7.06
N ASP A 99 -2.68 14.64 -8.27
CA ASP A 99 -3.94 14.66 -9.02
C ASP A 99 -4.78 13.39 -8.80
N ASP A 100 -4.14 12.25 -8.55
CA ASP A 100 -4.81 10.97 -8.27
C ASP A 100 -4.45 10.40 -6.88
N LYS A 101 -5.39 10.53 -5.94
CA LYS A 101 -5.25 10.06 -4.56
C LYS A 101 -5.14 8.54 -4.41
N LYS A 102 -5.47 7.78 -5.45
CA LYS A 102 -5.37 6.32 -5.45
C LYS A 102 -4.01 5.82 -5.94
N THR A 103 -3.20 6.69 -6.53
CA THR A 103 -1.91 6.33 -7.13
C THR A 103 -0.74 6.59 -6.17
N PHE A 104 0.00 5.53 -5.86
CA PHE A 104 1.18 5.53 -4.98
C PHE A 104 2.43 5.18 -5.77
N ARG A 105 3.49 5.98 -5.62
CA ARG A 105 4.74 5.82 -6.37
C ARG A 105 5.84 5.31 -5.46
N PHE A 106 6.56 4.31 -5.96
CA PHE A 106 7.70 3.70 -5.30
C PHE A 106 8.84 3.54 -6.28
N VAL A 107 10.06 3.71 -5.80
CA VAL A 107 11.27 3.31 -6.53
C VAL A 107 11.74 1.94 -6.07
N ARG A 108 12.54 1.26 -6.88
CA ARG A 108 13.04 -0.10 -6.60
C ARG A 108 13.82 -0.19 -5.29
N GLU A 109 14.53 0.87 -4.92
CA GLU A 109 15.23 0.98 -3.63
C GLU A 109 14.26 0.91 -2.43
N ASP A 110 12.98 1.15 -2.67
CA ASP A 110 11.91 1.21 -1.67
C ASP A 110 11.07 -0.07 -1.65
N LEU A 111 11.56 -1.16 -2.26
CA LEU A 111 10.80 -2.40 -2.38
C LEU A 111 10.28 -2.92 -1.03
N GLY A 112 11.08 -2.78 0.04
CA GLY A 112 10.64 -3.15 1.39
C GLY A 112 9.46 -2.29 1.90
N VAL A 113 9.44 -0.99 1.58
CA VAL A 113 8.33 -0.09 1.91
C VAL A 113 7.08 -0.48 1.12
N LEU A 114 7.25 -0.77 -0.17
CA LEU A 114 6.17 -1.24 -1.02
C LEU A 114 5.56 -2.54 -0.48
N VAL A 115 6.40 -3.54 -0.17
CA VAL A 115 5.96 -4.83 0.37
C VAL A 115 5.13 -4.64 1.64
N ASP A 116 5.62 -3.83 2.59
CA ASP A 116 4.91 -3.52 3.82
C ASP A 116 3.59 -2.78 3.59
N PHE A 117 3.57 -1.84 2.63
CA PHE A 117 2.36 -1.09 2.26
C PHE A 117 1.29 -2.01 1.67
N VAL A 118 1.65 -2.84 0.69
CA VAL A 118 0.71 -3.77 0.05
C VAL A 118 0.27 -4.85 1.02
N ALA A 119 1.17 -5.37 1.86
CA ALA A 119 0.81 -6.37 2.86
C ALA A 119 -0.24 -5.82 3.85
N GLU A 120 -0.13 -4.55 4.25
CA GLU A 120 -1.11 -3.92 5.12
C GLU A 120 -2.46 -3.72 4.40
N LEU A 121 -2.46 -3.35 3.11
CA LEU A 121 -3.68 -3.29 2.30
C LEU A 121 -4.37 -4.67 2.18
N MET A 122 -3.57 -5.72 1.97
CA MET A 122 -4.07 -7.08 1.78
C MET A 122 -4.78 -7.63 3.01
N LYS A 123 -4.52 -7.12 4.22
CA LYS A 123 -5.18 -7.55 5.47
C LYS A 123 -6.67 -7.19 5.53
N GLU A 124 -7.15 -6.30 4.65
CA GLU A 124 -8.58 -5.99 4.59
C GLU A 124 -9.38 -7.19 4.07
N GLU A 125 -10.39 -7.65 4.84
CA GLU A 125 -11.29 -8.74 4.48
C GLU A 125 -12.48 -8.24 3.62
N ARG A 126 -12.17 -7.61 2.49
CA ARG A 126 -13.17 -7.13 1.52
C ARG A 126 -12.71 -7.34 0.09
N HIS A 127 -13.61 -7.05 -0.85
CA HIS A 127 -13.20 -6.84 -2.23
C HIS A 127 -12.24 -5.64 -2.29
N LEU A 128 -11.02 -5.91 -2.75
CA LEU A 128 -9.97 -4.91 -2.94
C LEU A 128 -9.31 -5.13 -4.30
N LEU A 129 -9.33 -4.13 -5.17
CA LEU A 129 -8.72 -4.18 -6.49
C LEU A 129 -7.49 -3.27 -6.55
N ILE A 130 -6.32 -3.87 -6.72
CA ILE A 130 -5.02 -3.18 -6.77
C ILE A 130 -4.44 -3.32 -8.18
N GLY A 131 -4.09 -2.20 -8.81
CA GLY A 131 -3.37 -2.17 -10.08
C GLY A 131 -1.89 -1.96 -9.84
N VAL A 132 -1.03 -2.69 -10.54
CA VAL A 132 0.43 -2.55 -10.42
C VAL A 132 1.05 -2.23 -11.77
N ARG A 133 1.60 -1.03 -11.87
CA ARG A 133 2.32 -0.49 -13.02
C ARG A 133 3.81 -0.49 -12.76
N GLY A 134 4.57 -0.54 -13.84
CA GLY A 134 6.03 -0.47 -13.81
C GLY A 134 6.64 -1.16 -15.03
N ASN A 135 7.82 -0.72 -15.41
CA ASN A 135 8.56 -1.32 -16.52
C ASN A 135 8.88 -2.81 -16.25
N PRO A 136 9.19 -3.61 -17.28
CA PRO A 136 9.59 -5.00 -17.09
C PRO A 136 10.75 -5.15 -16.10
N ARG A 137 10.75 -6.24 -15.31
CA ARG A 137 11.84 -6.61 -14.37
C ARG A 137 12.11 -5.62 -13.21
N VAL A 138 11.21 -4.67 -12.95
CA VAL A 138 11.32 -3.73 -11.81
C VAL A 138 10.97 -4.38 -10.45
N GLY A 139 10.37 -5.58 -10.46
CA GLY A 139 10.03 -6.33 -9.25
C GLY A 139 8.55 -6.36 -8.89
N LYS A 140 7.64 -6.12 -9.87
CA LYS A 140 6.18 -6.07 -9.64
C LYS A 140 5.68 -7.37 -9.00
N THR A 141 5.85 -8.51 -9.68
CA THR A 141 5.35 -9.79 -9.21
C THR A 141 6.00 -10.22 -7.91
N GLU A 142 7.32 -10.06 -7.78
CA GLU A 142 8.07 -10.41 -6.58
C GLU A 142 7.59 -9.61 -5.37
N SER A 143 7.29 -8.31 -5.54
CA SER A 143 6.76 -7.47 -4.48
C SER A 143 5.37 -7.92 -4.02
N ILE A 144 4.50 -8.33 -4.95
CA ILE A 144 3.14 -8.80 -4.64
C ILE A 144 3.15 -10.16 -3.94
N VAL A 145 4.01 -11.07 -4.38
CA VAL A 145 4.21 -12.36 -3.70
C VAL A 145 4.78 -12.14 -2.29
N ALA A 146 5.82 -11.30 -2.15
CA ALA A 146 6.38 -10.97 -0.84
C ALA A 146 5.37 -10.31 0.10
N ALA A 147 4.54 -9.40 -0.42
CA ALA A 147 3.46 -8.77 0.33
C ALA A 147 2.40 -9.79 0.78
N SER A 148 2.03 -10.74 -0.08
CA SER A 148 1.09 -11.80 0.26
C SER A 148 1.61 -12.67 1.41
N VAL A 149 2.90 -13.04 1.36
CA VAL A 149 3.56 -13.76 2.46
C VAL A 149 3.57 -12.93 3.74
N CYS A 150 3.93 -11.65 3.68
CA CYS A 150 3.95 -10.75 4.84
C CYS A 150 2.55 -10.54 5.45
N ALA A 151 1.50 -10.54 4.62
CA ALA A 151 0.12 -10.48 5.05
C ALA A 151 -0.44 -11.81 5.56
N ASN A 152 0.36 -12.89 5.54
CA ASN A 152 -0.05 -14.26 5.83
C ASN A 152 -1.24 -14.74 4.97
N LYS A 153 -1.25 -14.33 3.69
CA LYS A 153 -2.25 -14.73 2.71
C LYS A 153 -1.68 -15.70 1.68
N ARG A 154 -2.49 -16.68 1.28
CA ARG A 154 -2.16 -17.52 0.13
C ARG A 154 -2.30 -16.67 -1.14
N TRP A 155 -1.52 -16.97 -2.19
CA TRP A 155 -1.65 -16.26 -3.47
C TRP A 155 -1.85 -17.24 -4.61
N LEU A 156 -2.54 -16.78 -5.65
CA LEU A 156 -2.86 -17.59 -6.81
C LEU A 156 -2.73 -16.80 -8.10
N PHE A 157 -1.89 -17.29 -9.02
CA PHE A 157 -1.80 -16.75 -10.37
C PHE A 157 -2.93 -17.30 -11.23
N LEU A 158 -3.83 -16.43 -11.66
CA LEU A 158 -4.81 -16.74 -12.70
C LEU A 158 -4.22 -16.56 -14.08
N SER A 159 -3.37 -15.54 -14.22
CA SER A 159 -2.54 -15.30 -15.40
C SER A 159 -1.21 -14.67 -15.02
N SER A 160 -0.12 -15.05 -15.69
CA SER A 160 1.22 -14.52 -15.41
C SER A 160 2.16 -14.70 -16.60
N THR A 161 2.97 -13.68 -16.91
CA THR A 161 4.11 -13.76 -17.84
C THR A 161 5.30 -14.54 -17.27
N LEU A 162 5.55 -14.50 -15.97
CA LEU A 162 6.76 -15.06 -15.33
C LEU A 162 6.75 -16.59 -15.19
N MET A 163 5.58 -17.22 -15.05
CA MET A 163 5.45 -18.67 -14.89
C MET A 163 4.82 -19.30 -16.14
N LYS A 164 5.65 -19.62 -17.15
CA LYS A 164 5.26 -20.42 -18.35
C LYS A 164 3.99 -19.94 -19.08
N GLN A 165 3.60 -18.67 -18.99
CA GLN A 165 2.30 -18.19 -19.47
C GLN A 165 1.14 -19.02 -18.89
N THR A 166 1.09 -19.14 -17.56
CA THR A 166 -0.02 -19.85 -16.89
C THR A 166 -1.32 -19.11 -17.19
N VAL A 167 -2.31 -19.82 -17.73
CA VAL A 167 -3.68 -19.36 -17.89
C VAL A 167 -4.58 -20.38 -17.20
N ARG A 168 -5.25 -19.98 -16.12
CA ARG A 168 -6.18 -20.86 -15.39
C ARG A 168 -7.60 -20.72 -15.91
N THR A 169 -8.32 -21.83 -16.00
CA THR A 169 -9.71 -21.87 -16.49
C THR A 169 -10.71 -22.34 -15.44
N SER A 170 -10.24 -22.74 -14.25
CA SER A 170 -11.06 -23.09 -13.10
C SER A 170 -10.31 -22.88 -11.78
N LEU A 171 -11.08 -22.92 -10.68
CA LEU A 171 -10.58 -22.99 -9.30
C LEU A 171 -11.09 -24.25 -8.62
N PHE A 172 -10.33 -24.74 -7.65
CA PHE A 172 -10.83 -25.68 -6.65
C PHE A 172 -11.72 -24.96 -5.62
N GLU A 173 -12.57 -25.69 -4.91
CA GLU A 173 -13.49 -25.13 -3.91
C GLU A 173 -12.73 -24.41 -2.78
N GLU A 174 -11.67 -25.02 -2.27
CA GLU A 174 -10.78 -24.44 -1.26
C GLU A 174 -10.08 -23.15 -1.71
N GLU A 175 -9.83 -23.00 -3.01
CA GLU A 175 -9.25 -21.78 -3.59
C GLU A 175 -10.28 -20.64 -3.57
N ARG A 176 -11.57 -20.94 -3.79
CA ARG A 176 -12.66 -19.95 -3.78
C ARG A 176 -12.98 -19.44 -2.39
N GLU A 177 -13.04 -20.33 -1.41
CA GLU A 177 -13.45 -20.03 -0.03
C GLU A 177 -12.28 -19.56 0.84
N GLY A 178 -11.04 -19.82 0.41
CA GLY A 178 -9.85 -19.46 1.17
C GLY A 178 -9.47 -17.99 1.07
N ASP A 179 -8.73 -17.52 2.08
CA ASP A 179 -8.10 -16.20 2.09
C ASP A 179 -6.93 -16.13 1.09
N HIS A 180 -7.28 -15.88 -0.17
CA HIS A 180 -6.36 -15.82 -1.30
C HIS A 180 -6.28 -14.41 -1.89
N VAL A 181 -5.06 -14.05 -2.30
CA VAL A 181 -4.80 -12.95 -3.23
C VAL A 181 -4.78 -13.52 -4.65
N TYR A 182 -5.62 -13.00 -5.53
CA TYR A 182 -5.68 -13.40 -6.93
C TYR A 182 -4.84 -12.46 -7.78
N ILE A 183 -3.84 -13.00 -8.48
CA ILE A 183 -2.91 -12.24 -9.30
C ILE A 183 -3.23 -12.48 -10.77
N ILE A 184 -3.45 -11.39 -11.50
CA ILE A 184 -3.87 -11.37 -12.90
C ILE A 184 -2.88 -10.48 -13.67
N ASP A 185 -2.28 -11.00 -14.73
CA ASP A 185 -1.52 -10.19 -15.67
C ASP A 185 -2.46 -9.71 -16.79
N GLY A 186 -2.65 -8.39 -16.87
CA GLY A 186 -3.48 -7.74 -17.88
C GLY A 186 -2.98 -7.98 -19.30
N ALA A 187 -1.67 -8.16 -19.51
CA ALA A 187 -1.11 -8.46 -20.83
C ALA A 187 -1.47 -9.88 -21.29
N VAL A 188 -1.46 -10.86 -20.39
CA VAL A 188 -1.74 -12.27 -20.71
C VAL A 188 -3.24 -12.51 -20.83
N SER A 189 -4.01 -12.00 -19.88
CA SER A 189 -5.46 -12.25 -19.78
C SER A 189 -6.23 -11.73 -20.99
N THR A 190 -5.79 -10.60 -21.54
CA THR A 190 -6.49 -9.91 -22.64
C THR A 190 -6.12 -10.46 -24.00
N ARG A 191 -4.89 -10.98 -24.16
CA ARG A 191 -4.45 -11.69 -25.38
C ARG A 191 -5.09 -13.07 -25.51
N THR A 192 -5.45 -13.70 -24.39
CA THR A 192 -5.98 -15.07 -24.41
C THR A 192 -7.44 -15.06 -24.89
N MET A 193 -7.72 -15.73 -26.01
CA MET A 193 -9.08 -15.93 -26.55
C MET A 193 -9.88 -17.01 -25.82
N ASP A 194 -9.45 -17.43 -24.62
CA ASP A 194 -10.07 -18.52 -23.86
C ASP A 194 -11.25 -17.98 -23.02
N GLU A 195 -12.47 -18.28 -23.47
CA GLU A 195 -13.69 -17.84 -22.78
C GLU A 195 -13.81 -18.44 -21.36
N ARG A 196 -13.26 -19.63 -21.09
CA ARG A 196 -13.29 -20.21 -19.74
C ARG A 196 -12.40 -19.42 -18.79
N HIS A 197 -11.25 -18.95 -19.26
CA HIS A 197 -10.40 -18.05 -18.49
C HIS A 197 -11.11 -16.73 -18.21
N ARG A 198 -11.77 -16.14 -19.21
CA ARG A 198 -12.55 -14.90 -19.04
C ARG A 198 -13.70 -15.10 -18.05
N GLN A 199 -14.40 -16.23 -18.12
CA GLN A 199 -15.44 -16.58 -17.17
C GLN A 199 -14.88 -16.72 -15.74
N LEU A 200 -13.72 -17.35 -15.58
CA LEU A 200 -13.06 -17.46 -14.29
C LEU A 200 -12.68 -16.08 -13.72
N ILE A 201 -12.12 -15.18 -14.54
CA ILE A 201 -11.81 -13.81 -14.08
C ILE A 201 -13.09 -13.12 -13.60
N ARG A 202 -14.19 -13.18 -14.38
CA ARG A 202 -15.47 -12.58 -13.98
C ARG A 202 -16.03 -13.17 -12.67
N GLU A 203 -15.83 -14.48 -12.44
CA GLU A 203 -16.16 -15.15 -11.18
C GLU A 203 -15.33 -14.58 -10.02
N VAL A 204 -14.00 -14.57 -10.16
CA VAL A 204 -13.07 -14.09 -9.13
C VAL A 204 -13.31 -12.63 -8.78
N MET A 205 -13.57 -11.77 -9.78
CA MET A 205 -13.87 -10.36 -9.57
C MET A 205 -15.09 -10.11 -8.67
N ARG A 206 -15.99 -11.09 -8.50
CA ARG A 206 -17.15 -10.97 -7.60
C ARG A 206 -16.89 -11.44 -6.17
N LEU A 207 -15.77 -12.13 -5.92
CA LEU A 207 -15.43 -12.64 -4.59
C LEU A 207 -15.08 -11.48 -3.63
N PRO A 208 -15.30 -11.59 -2.32
CA PRO A 208 -14.86 -10.60 -1.33
C PRO A 208 -13.38 -10.80 -0.97
N SER A 209 -12.50 -10.74 -1.98
CA SER A 209 -11.06 -11.02 -1.86
C SER A 209 -10.21 -9.93 -2.52
N VAL A 210 -8.91 -9.97 -2.25
CA VAL A 210 -7.93 -9.08 -2.89
C VAL A 210 -7.59 -9.59 -4.28
N LYS A 211 -7.65 -8.69 -5.27
CA LYS A 211 -7.20 -8.93 -6.65
C LYS A 211 -6.09 -7.95 -6.95
N VAL A 212 -5.03 -8.47 -7.55
CA VAL A 212 -3.92 -7.66 -8.05
C VAL A 212 -3.85 -7.83 -9.55
N ILE A 213 -4.00 -6.73 -10.28
CA ILE A 213 -3.86 -6.69 -11.73
C ILE A 213 -2.53 -6.03 -12.07
N GLU A 214 -1.59 -6.82 -12.60
CA GLU A 214 -0.40 -6.29 -13.25
C GLU A 214 -0.75 -5.77 -14.64
N HIS A 215 -0.07 -4.72 -15.09
CA HIS A 215 -0.38 -4.04 -16.36
C HIS A 215 -1.87 -3.61 -16.44
N PRO A 216 -2.38 -2.85 -15.45
CA PRO A 216 -3.79 -2.48 -15.39
C PRO A 216 -4.24 -1.68 -16.63
N ASP A 217 -3.33 -0.95 -17.28
CA ASP A 217 -3.59 -0.23 -18.53
C ASP A 217 -4.06 -1.15 -19.67
N LEU A 218 -3.43 -2.31 -19.82
CA LEU A 218 -3.83 -3.30 -20.83
C LEU A 218 -5.14 -3.98 -20.44
N TYR A 219 -5.34 -4.25 -19.15
CA TYR A 219 -6.58 -4.82 -18.65
C TYR A 219 -7.78 -3.90 -18.89
N VAL A 220 -7.67 -2.61 -18.55
CA VAL A 220 -8.71 -1.59 -18.76
C VAL A 220 -9.01 -1.38 -20.25
N ARG A 221 -7.98 -1.35 -21.11
CA ARG A 221 -8.19 -1.18 -22.56
C ARG A 221 -8.99 -2.30 -23.21
N ASN A 222 -8.85 -3.52 -22.69
CA ASN A 222 -9.35 -4.74 -23.34
C ASN A 222 -10.50 -5.41 -22.58
N THR A 223 -11.01 -4.77 -21.53
CA THR A 223 -12.15 -5.24 -20.73
C THR A 223 -13.11 -4.09 -20.42
N ASP A 224 -14.25 -4.38 -19.80
CA ASP A 224 -15.20 -3.35 -19.35
C ASP A 224 -14.78 -2.69 -18.02
N CYS A 225 -13.63 -3.08 -17.46
CA CYS A 225 -13.09 -2.50 -16.24
C CYS A 225 -12.48 -1.13 -16.52
N VAL A 226 -12.74 -0.17 -15.64
CA VAL A 226 -12.21 1.20 -15.74
C VAL A 226 -11.26 1.50 -14.57
N PHE A 227 -10.42 2.53 -14.69
CA PHE A 227 -9.47 2.89 -13.62
C PHE A 227 -10.16 3.27 -12.31
N GLU A 228 -11.39 3.77 -12.38
CA GLU A 228 -12.21 4.12 -11.21
C GLU A 228 -12.56 2.90 -10.35
N ASP A 229 -12.62 1.70 -10.95
CA ASP A 229 -12.89 0.43 -10.25
C ASP A 229 -11.74 0.02 -9.32
N PHE A 230 -10.53 0.52 -9.58
CA PHE A 230 -9.38 0.25 -8.73
C PHE A 230 -9.48 1.01 -7.42
N ASP A 231 -9.20 0.34 -6.31
CA ASP A 231 -9.06 0.97 -5.01
C ASP A 231 -7.70 1.68 -4.90
N TYR A 232 -6.66 1.06 -5.47
CA TYR A 232 -5.28 1.54 -5.43
C TYR A 232 -4.56 1.25 -6.75
N ILE A 233 -3.74 2.20 -7.20
CA ILE A 233 -2.76 2.01 -8.26
C ILE A 233 -1.37 2.17 -7.65
N ILE A 234 -0.49 1.23 -7.94
CA ILE A 234 0.90 1.22 -7.48
C ILE A 234 1.78 1.38 -8.69
N GLU A 235 2.64 2.38 -8.67
CA GLU A 235 3.67 2.61 -9.68
C GLU A 235 5.03 2.25 -9.09
N LEU A 236 5.66 1.20 -9.62
CA LEU A 236 7.01 0.80 -9.25
C LEU A 236 7.99 1.16 -10.37
N ARG A 237 8.98 1.98 -10.03
CA ARG A 237 9.98 2.54 -10.95
C ARG A 237 11.40 2.13 -10.54
N ASN A 238 12.36 2.14 -11.46
CA ASN A 238 13.78 1.98 -11.17
C ASN A 238 14.39 3.25 -10.55
N SER A 239 13.92 4.43 -10.97
CA SER A 239 14.34 5.74 -10.45
C SER A 239 13.15 6.70 -10.40
N GLN A 240 13.28 7.83 -9.68
CA GLN A 240 12.19 8.80 -9.51
C GLN A 240 11.68 9.35 -10.85
N ASP A 241 12.61 9.65 -11.76
CA ASP A 241 12.33 10.25 -13.08
C ASP A 241 11.95 9.23 -14.16
N GLU A 242 11.93 7.92 -13.85
CA GLU A 242 11.60 6.91 -14.85
C GLU A 242 10.13 7.03 -15.28
N GLU A 243 9.91 7.21 -16.58
CA GLU A 243 8.59 7.08 -17.17
C GLU A 243 8.21 5.60 -17.34
N ILE A 244 7.00 5.26 -16.89
CA ILE A 244 6.45 3.91 -17.09
C ILE A 244 5.94 3.82 -18.51
N ILE A 245 6.56 2.97 -19.31
CA ILE A 245 6.19 2.75 -20.70
C ILE A 245 5.00 1.79 -20.72
N ILE A 246 3.86 2.27 -21.20
CA ILE A 246 2.68 1.42 -21.42
C ILE A 246 2.91 0.62 -22.71
N PRO A 247 2.92 -0.72 -22.68
CA PRO A 247 3.04 -1.52 -23.89
C PRO A 247 1.96 -1.12 -24.91
N GLN A 248 2.36 -0.85 -26.15
CA GLN A 248 1.43 -0.72 -27.26
C GLN A 248 1.26 -2.09 -27.91
N GLU A 249 0.04 -2.47 -28.25
CA GLU A 249 -0.26 -3.67 -29.04
C GLU A 249 0.41 -3.55 -30.40
N THR A 250 1.66 -3.99 -30.48
CA THR A 250 2.36 -4.23 -31.74
C THR A 250 2.84 -5.67 -31.70
N HIS A 251 2.67 -6.37 -32.82
CA HIS A 251 2.99 -7.80 -33.02
C HIS A 251 4.46 -8.22 -32.73
N ARG A 252 5.28 -7.37 -32.10
CA ARG A 252 6.69 -7.56 -31.74
C ARG A 252 6.95 -7.69 -30.23
N GLU A 253 5.96 -8.15 -29.47
CA GLU A 253 6.10 -8.27 -28.01
C GLU A 253 6.85 -9.53 -27.56
N ALA A 254 7.26 -10.43 -28.45
CA ALA A 254 8.04 -11.61 -28.07
C ALA A 254 9.44 -11.25 -27.52
N GLU A 255 9.99 -10.08 -27.83
CA GLU A 255 11.34 -9.65 -27.41
C GLU A 255 11.36 -8.84 -26.10
N TRP A 256 10.21 -8.43 -25.57
CA TRP A 256 10.14 -7.56 -24.38
C TRP A 256 10.04 -8.31 -23.05
N PHE A 257 9.74 -9.61 -23.13
CA PHE A 257 9.51 -10.49 -21.98
C PHE A 257 10.61 -11.55 -21.78
N GLU A 258 11.75 -11.42 -22.50
CA GLU A 258 13.03 -12.09 -22.20
C GLU A 258 13.99 -11.15 -21.44
#